data_AF-A0A7C5F6A5-F1
#
_entry.id   AF-A0A7C5F6A5-F1
#
_cell.length_a   1.000
_cell.length_b   1.000
_cell.length_c   1.000
_cell.angle_alpha   90.00
_cell.angle_beta   90.00
_cell.angle_gamma   90.00
#
_symmetry.space_group_name_H-M   'P 1'
#
loop_
_entity.id
_entity.type
_entity.pdbx_description
1 polymer ?
#
loop_
_entity_poly.entity_id
_entity_poly.type
_entity_poly.pdbx_seq_one_letter_code
_entity_poly.pdbx_strand_id
1 'polypeptide(L)'
;MSLLADILGWSSANLLPWQRDALRRLFQHQECNSQDIDELYAMLKSARGLPDPQNRQPIPLAAEHLPVQSAGVGVVVLNALRELKNVNRIADGEKLTFAPKGITVIYGGNGSGKSGYSRVLKRAC
;
A
#
# COMPACT_ATOMS: atom_id res chain seq x y z
N MET A 1 -9.78 -7.88 11.08
CA MET A 1 -8.83 -8.67 10.27
C MET A 1 -8.11 -7.70 9.36
N SER A 2 -6.82 -7.91 9.07
CA SER A 2 -6.10 -7.02 8.17
C SER A 2 -6.46 -7.37 6.71
N LEU A 3 -6.59 -6.36 5.85
CA LEU A 3 -6.95 -6.52 4.43
C LEU A 3 -6.13 -7.61 3.71
N LEU A 4 -4.83 -7.72 4.02
CA LEU A 4 -3.96 -8.73 3.43
C LEU A 4 -4.33 -10.16 3.85
N ALA A 5 -4.82 -10.36 5.08
CA ALA A 5 -5.33 -11.66 5.53
C ALA A 5 -6.63 -12.01 4.79
N ASP A 6 -7.51 -11.04 4.55
CA ASP A 6 -8.74 -11.23 3.79
C ASP A 6 -8.44 -11.59 2.33
N ILE A 7 -7.46 -10.91 1.70
CA ILE A 7 -6.99 -11.23 0.34
C ILE A 7 -6.40 -12.64 0.27
N LEU A 8 -5.58 -13.04 1.26
CA LEU A 8 -5.00 -14.38 1.30
C LEU A 8 -6.09 -15.46 1.43
N GLY A 9 -7.07 -15.24 2.32
CA GLY A 9 -8.22 -16.13 2.51
C GLY A 9 -9.06 -16.27 1.23
N TRP A 10 -9.43 -15.14 0.62
CA TRP A 10 -10.15 -15.12 -0.66
C TRP A 10 -9.38 -15.85 -1.77
N SER A 11 -8.09 -15.54 -1.94
CA SER A 11 -7.28 -16.16 -3.00
C SER A 11 -7.19 -17.67 -2.84
N SER A 12 -7.16 -18.16 -1.60
CA SER A 12 -7.10 -19.58 -1.31
C SER A 12 -8.41 -20.31 -1.59
N ALA A 13 -9.55 -19.64 -1.39
CA ALA A 13 -10.88 -20.22 -1.59
C ALA A 13 -11.38 -20.11 -3.04
N ASN A 14 -10.99 -19.07 -3.77
CA ASN A 14 -11.65 -18.69 -5.01
C ASN A 14 -10.77 -18.78 -6.27
N LEU A 15 -9.45 -18.89 -6.14
CA LEU A 15 -8.54 -18.86 -7.29
C LEU A 15 -7.86 -20.20 -7.54
N LEU A 16 -7.68 -20.52 -8.83
CA LEU A 16 -6.88 -21.65 -9.29
C LEU A 16 -5.39 -21.44 -8.97
N PRO A 17 -4.58 -22.52 -8.87
CA PRO A 17 -3.16 -22.41 -8.52
C PRO A 17 -2.37 -21.41 -9.37
N TRP A 18 -2.57 -21.39 -10.69
CA TRP A 18 -1.89 -20.44 -11.59
C TRP A 18 -2.34 -18.98 -11.39
N GLN A 19 -3.59 -18.76 -11.01
CA GLN A 19 -4.11 -17.42 -10.68
C GLN A 19 -3.53 -16.92 -9.36
N ARG A 20 -3.32 -17.83 -8.40
CA ARG A 20 -2.63 -17.52 -7.14
C ARG A 20 -1.14 -17.21 -7.38
N ASP A 21 -0.50 -17.84 -8.37
CA ASP A 21 0.85 -17.48 -8.79
C ASP A 21 0.89 -16.09 -9.42
N ALA A 22 -0.07 -15.75 -10.30
CA ALA A 22 -0.18 -14.40 -10.84
C ALA A 22 -0.33 -13.34 -9.73
N LEU A 23 -1.18 -13.61 -8.74
CA LEU A 23 -1.36 -12.73 -7.60
C LEU A 23 -0.08 -12.57 -6.78
N ARG A 24 0.69 -13.66 -6.57
CA ARG A 24 2.02 -13.60 -5.94
C ARG A 24 2.97 -12.69 -6.71
N ARG A 25 3.04 -12.78 -8.04
CA ARG A 25 3.89 -11.91 -8.87
C ARG A 25 3.52 -10.44 -8.73
N LEU A 26 2.22 -10.12 -8.69
CA LEU A 26 1.75 -8.75 -8.45
C LEU A 26 2.16 -8.21 -7.08
N PHE A 27 2.14 -9.04 -6.04
CA PHE A 27 2.63 -8.64 -4.71
C PHE A 27 4.14 -8.37 -4.68
N GLN A 28 4.93 -9.01 -5.57
CA GLN A 28 6.39 -8.87 -5.61
C GLN A 28 6.88 -7.77 -6.54
N HIS A 29 6.23 -7.58 -7.69
CA HIS A 29 6.74 -6.73 -8.77
C HIS A 29 5.78 -5.62 -9.21
N GLN A 30 4.60 -5.51 -8.59
CA GLN A 30 3.49 -4.58 -8.92
C GLN A 30 2.88 -4.76 -10.32
N GLU A 31 3.68 -5.16 -11.30
CA GLU A 31 3.29 -5.43 -12.68
C GLU A 31 3.86 -6.77 -13.14
N CYS A 32 3.17 -7.43 -14.09
CA CYS A 32 3.67 -8.62 -14.76
C CYS A 32 4.29 -8.20 -16.11
N ASN A 33 5.54 -8.57 -16.34
CA ASN A 33 6.18 -8.33 -17.63
C ASN A 33 5.73 -9.38 -18.68
N SER A 34 6.17 -9.25 -19.92
CA SER A 34 5.77 -10.18 -20.99
C SER A 34 6.14 -11.64 -20.71
N GLN A 35 7.30 -11.88 -20.08
CA GLN A 35 7.72 -13.23 -19.70
C GLN A 35 6.80 -13.82 -18.62
N ASP A 36 6.40 -13.02 -17.62
CA ASP A 36 5.44 -13.45 -16.60
C ASP A 36 4.12 -13.86 -17.23
N ILE A 37 3.64 -13.09 -18.21
CA ILE A 37 2.39 -13.40 -18.92
C ILE A 37 2.52 -14.70 -19.72
N ASP A 38 3.64 -14.93 -20.41
CA ASP A 38 3.87 -16.17 -21.16
C ASP A 38 3.92 -17.40 -20.25
N GLU A 39 4.58 -17.29 -19.10
CA GLU A 39 4.64 -18.36 -18.10
C GLU A 39 3.26 -18.66 -17.51
N LEU A 40 2.50 -17.62 -17.14
CA LEU A 40 1.13 -17.77 -16.63
C LEU A 40 0.20 -18.38 -17.67
N TYR A 41 0.37 -18.02 -18.94
CA TYR A 41 -0.40 -18.59 -20.05
C TYR A 41 -0.09 -20.08 -20.25
N ALA A 42 1.18 -20.49 -20.14
CA ALA A 42 1.56 -21.90 -20.15
C ALA A 42 0.96 -22.67 -18.97
N MET A 43 0.98 -22.10 -17.76
CA MET A 43 0.37 -22.70 -16.57
C MET A 43 -1.16 -22.82 -16.70
N LEU A 44 -1.83 -21.82 -17.29
CA LEU A 44 -3.26 -21.86 -17.59
C LEU A 44 -3.58 -23.04 -18.54
N LYS A 45 -2.80 -23.23 -19.61
CA LYS A 45 -2.95 -24.35 -20.54
C LYS A 45 -2.79 -25.70 -19.83
N SER A 46 -1.74 -25.81 -19.00
CA SER A 46 -1.48 -27.00 -18.18
C SER A 46 -2.64 -27.32 -17.24
N ALA A 47 -3.21 -26.30 -16.57
CA ALA A 47 -4.38 -26.45 -15.73
C ALA A 47 -5.66 -26.92 -16.48
N ARG A 48 -5.67 -26.85 -17.81
CA ARG A 48 -6.74 -27.36 -18.69
C ARG A 48 -6.39 -28.69 -19.36
N GLY A 49 -5.28 -29.33 -18.97
CA GLY A 49 -4.85 -30.63 -19.50
C GLY A 49 -4.03 -30.57 -20.79
N LEU A 50 -3.58 -29.39 -21.21
CA LEU A 50 -2.65 -29.26 -22.33
C LEU A 50 -1.21 -29.42 -21.83
N PRO A 51 -0.33 -30.14 -22.56
CA PRO A 51 1.04 -30.34 -22.13
C PRO A 51 1.83 -29.03 -22.09
N ASP A 52 2.58 -28.81 -21.01
CA ASP A 52 3.64 -27.80 -20.96
C ASP A 52 5.00 -28.49 -21.12
N PRO A 53 5.73 -28.28 -22.23
CA PRO A 53 7.05 -28.87 -22.46
C PRO A 53 8.08 -28.53 -21.38
N GLN A 54 7.92 -27.39 -20.69
CA GLN A 54 8.84 -26.96 -19.63
C GLN A 54 8.37 -27.39 -18.24
N ASN A 55 7.22 -28.07 -18.15
CA ASN A 55 6.62 -28.57 -16.91
C ASN A 55 6.57 -27.51 -15.79
N ARG A 56 6.26 -26.25 -16.13
CA ARG A 56 6.23 -25.16 -15.16
C ARG A 56 5.11 -25.40 -14.15
N GLN A 57 5.45 -25.27 -12.87
CA GLN A 57 4.50 -25.42 -11.78
C GLN A 57 4.14 -24.06 -11.18
N PRO A 58 2.86 -23.79 -10.92
CA PRO A 58 2.47 -22.55 -10.26
C PRO A 58 2.95 -22.54 -8.81
N ILE A 59 3.42 -21.38 -8.33
CA ILE A 59 3.78 -21.13 -6.94
C ILE A 59 2.69 -20.24 -6.33
N PRO A 60 1.72 -20.81 -5.60
CA PRO A 60 0.58 -20.04 -5.09
C PRO A 60 1.01 -18.95 -4.10
N LEU A 61 0.23 -17.86 -4.04
CA LEU A 61 0.34 -16.87 -2.97
C LEU A 61 0.25 -17.54 -1.58
N ALA A 62 1.18 -17.18 -0.71
CA ALA A 62 1.33 -17.67 0.66
C ALA A 62 1.65 -16.49 1.58
N ALA A 63 1.52 -16.67 2.89
CA ALA A 63 1.69 -15.59 3.87
C ALA A 63 3.10 -14.95 3.80
N GLU A 64 4.14 -15.73 3.51
CA GLU A 64 5.52 -15.27 3.33
C GLU A 64 5.72 -14.35 2.11
N HIS A 65 4.80 -14.38 1.14
CA HIS A 65 4.83 -13.52 -0.04
C HIS A 65 4.14 -12.16 0.20
N LEU A 66 3.39 -12.04 1.29
CA LEU A 66 2.76 -10.78 1.63
C LEU A 66 3.82 -9.82 2.18
N PRO A 67 3.69 -8.50 1.94
CA PRO A 67 4.51 -7.52 2.63
C PRO A 67 4.41 -7.80 4.13
N VAL A 68 5.56 -7.91 4.80
CA VAL A 68 5.59 -8.03 6.25
C VAL A 68 4.74 -6.90 6.79
N GLN A 69 3.58 -7.24 7.36
CA GLN A 69 2.90 -6.31 8.26
C GLN A 69 3.92 -6.12 9.37
N SER A 70 4.63 -4.99 9.36
CA SER A 70 5.49 -4.62 10.47
C SER A 70 4.61 -4.75 11.71
N ALA A 71 4.82 -5.84 12.45
CA ALA A 71 4.08 -6.13 13.66
C ALA A 71 4.46 -5.03 14.63
N GLY A 72 3.61 -4.01 14.73
CA GLY A 72 3.84 -2.83 15.54
C GLY A 72 4.67 -1.75 14.86
N VAL A 73 4.04 -0.96 14.00
CA VAL A 73 4.14 0.49 14.23
C VAL A 73 2.82 0.85 14.88
N GLY A 74 2.85 1.20 16.17
CA GLY A 74 1.67 1.69 16.86
C GLY A 74 1.01 2.79 16.03
N VAL A 75 -0.30 2.96 16.19
CA VAL A 75 -1.05 4.00 15.47
C VAL A 75 -0.27 5.32 15.53
N VAL A 76 0.20 5.79 14.38
CA VAL A 76 0.93 7.06 14.30
C VAL A 76 -0.11 8.16 14.31
N VAL A 77 -0.16 8.90 15.41
CA VAL A 77 -1.08 10.03 15.58
C VAL A 77 -0.31 11.33 15.37
N LEU A 78 -0.75 12.14 14.42
CA LEU A 78 -0.23 13.49 14.23
C LEU A 78 -0.74 14.36 15.39
N ASN A 79 0.15 14.75 16.30
CA ASN A 79 -0.20 15.59 17.45
C ASN A 79 0.13 17.07 17.23
N ALA A 80 1.17 17.39 16.45
CA ALA A 80 1.56 18.77 16.17
C ALA A 80 2.47 18.90 14.94
N LEU A 81 2.38 20.05 14.28
CA LEU A 81 3.40 20.62 13.40
C LEU A 81 4.07 21.79 14.16
N ARG A 82 5.40 21.83 14.17
CA ARG A 82 6.19 22.85 14.87
C ARG A 82 7.46 23.14 14.11
N GLU A 83 8.14 24.23 14.46
CA GLU A 83 9.47 24.57 13.95
C GLU A 83 9.52 24.63 12.41
N LEU A 84 8.44 25.12 11.80
CA LEU A 84 8.37 25.31 10.36
C LEU A 84 9.33 26.43 9.94
N LYS A 85 10.31 26.10 9.10
CA LYS A 85 11.29 27.05 8.57
C LYS A 85 11.05 27.27 7.08
N ASN A 86 11.02 28.53 6.66
CA ASN A 86 10.87 28.90 5.25
C ASN A 86 9.57 28.37 4.61
N VAL A 87 8.48 28.26 5.39
CA VAL A 87 7.17 27.82 4.91
C VAL A 87 6.23 29.00 4.76
N ASN A 88 6.21 29.58 3.56
CA ASN A 88 5.39 30.76 3.23
C ASN A 88 5.57 31.89 4.27
N ARG A 89 4.45 32.39 4.83
CA ARG A 89 4.40 33.46 5.84
C ARG A 89 3.98 32.94 7.21
N ILE A 90 4.35 31.71 7.54
CA ILE A 90 4.19 31.19 8.91
C ILE A 90 5.32 31.77 9.74
N ALA A 91 4.99 32.38 10.88
CA ALA A 91 5.98 32.98 11.76
C ALA A 91 6.87 31.90 12.38
N ASP A 92 8.15 32.23 12.56
CA ASP A 92 9.10 31.31 13.18
C ASP A 92 8.66 30.98 14.62
N GLY A 93 8.72 29.70 14.97
CA GLY A 93 8.30 29.20 16.27
C GLY A 93 6.81 28.88 16.39
N GLU A 94 6.00 29.18 15.38
CA GLU A 94 4.59 28.81 15.36
C GLU A 94 4.38 27.29 15.44
N LYS A 95 3.32 26.91 16.16
CA LYS A 95 2.97 25.52 16.43
C LYS A 95 1.48 25.29 16.17
N LEU A 96 1.18 24.36 15.28
CA LEU A 96 -0.17 23.89 15.01
C LEU A 96 -0.39 22.53 15.68
N THR A 97 -1.28 22.47 16.67
CA THR A 97 -1.63 21.23 17.38
C THR A 97 -2.86 20.56 16.79
N PHE A 98 -2.92 19.24 16.92
CA PHE A 98 -4.04 18.42 16.51
C PHE A 98 -4.55 17.62 17.71
N ALA A 99 -5.87 17.41 17.76
CA ALA A 99 -6.46 16.53 18.75
C ALA A 99 -6.02 15.09 18.46
N PRO A 100 -5.53 14.34 19.48
CA PRO A 100 -5.07 12.96 19.29
C PRO A 100 -6.22 12.00 18.96
N LYS A 101 -7.48 12.43 19.16
CA LYS A 101 -8.70 11.71 18.81
C LYS A 101 -9.72 12.71 18.25
N GLY A 102 -10.51 12.26 17.27
CA GLY A 102 -11.59 13.06 16.67
C GLY A 102 -11.15 13.87 15.45
N ILE A 103 -11.88 14.96 15.17
CA ILE A 103 -11.64 15.85 14.02
C ILE A 103 -11.09 17.19 14.53
N THR A 104 -9.98 17.64 13.95
CA THR A 104 -9.43 18.98 14.20
C THR A 104 -9.81 19.91 13.05
N VAL A 105 -10.51 21.01 13.34
CA VAL A 105 -10.88 22.03 12.35
C VAL A 105 -9.97 23.25 12.51
N ILE A 106 -9.26 23.61 11.45
CA ILE A 106 -8.35 24.77 11.42
C ILE A 106 -8.98 25.86 10.54
N TYR A 107 -9.29 27.00 11.14
CA TYR A 107 -9.93 28.13 10.46
C TYR A 107 -9.20 29.45 10.77
N GLY A 108 -9.49 30.49 9.99
CA GLY A 108 -8.86 31.80 10.10
C GLY A 108 -9.02 32.62 8.82
N GLY A 109 -8.73 33.92 8.87
CA GLY A 109 -8.86 34.83 7.72
C GLY A 109 -7.92 34.53 6.55
N ASN A 110 -8.14 35.18 5.41
CA ASN A 110 -7.23 35.08 4.27
C ASN A 110 -5.82 35.55 4.65
N GLY A 111 -4.79 34.83 4.19
CA GLY A 111 -3.40 35.13 4.53
C GLY A 111 -2.92 34.58 5.88
N SER A 112 -3.76 33.95 6.70
CA SER A 112 -3.40 33.44 8.03
C SER A 112 -2.51 32.18 8.06
N GLY A 113 -1.91 31.78 6.94
CA GLY A 113 -0.99 30.63 6.89
C GLY A 113 -1.61 29.24 6.76
N LYS A 114 -2.95 29.09 6.74
CA LYS A 114 -3.65 27.78 6.61
C LYS A 114 -3.13 26.91 5.46
N SER A 115 -3.08 27.47 4.25
CA SER A 115 -2.56 26.75 3.07
C SER A 115 -1.06 26.47 3.17
N GLY A 116 -0.32 27.16 4.05
CA GLY A 116 1.08 26.83 4.34
C GLY A 116 1.20 25.51 5.08
N TYR A 117 0.45 25.35 6.18
CA TYR A 117 0.41 24.09 6.94
C TYR A 117 -0.04 22.90 6.09
N SER A 118 -1.08 23.08 5.27
CA SER A 118 -1.57 22.03 4.37
C SER A 118 -0.52 21.55 3.35
N ARG A 119 0.30 22.47 2.80
CA ARG A 119 1.36 22.09 1.84
C ARG A 119 2.49 21.28 2.48
N VAL A 120 2.82 21.53 3.74
CA VAL A 120 3.81 20.74 4.49
C VAL A 120 3.30 19.31 4.64
N LEU A 121 2.05 19.15 5.08
CA LEU A 121 1.41 17.84 5.21
C LEU A 121 1.37 17.09 3.88
N LYS A 122 1.04 17.78 2.78
CA LYS A 122 1.03 17.18 1.44
C LYS A 122 2.40 16.72 0.94
N ARG A 123 3.51 17.19 1.50
CA ARG A 123 4.87 16.74 1.14
C ARG A 123 5.40 15.63 2.02
N ALA A 124 4.89 15.50 3.24
CA ALA A 124 5.32 14.49 4.21
C ALA A 124 4.70 13.11 3.94
N CYS A 125 3.63 13.06 3.15
CA CYS A 125 2.93 11.87 2.68
C CYS A 125 2.97 11.84 1.15
#